data_AF-A0A482UJM0-F1
#
_entry.id   AF-A0A482UJM0-F1
#
_cell.length_a   1.000
_cell.length_b   1.000
_cell.length_c   1.000
_cell.angle_alpha   90.00
_cell.angle_beta   90.00
_cell.angle_gamma   90.00
#
_symmetry.space_group_name_H-M   'P 1'
#
loop_
_entity.id
_entity.type
_entity.pdbx_description
1 polymer ?
#
loop_
_entity_poly.entity_id
_entity_poly.type
_entity_poly.pdbx_seq_one_letter_code
_entity_poly.pdbx_strand_id
1 'polypeptide(L)'
;MSCTSVKKIEVMGGWSIVVNCLFPIPLFALLILCLPIPEGLASPIRRGTNIILKSFLFNPFLGGFTIYQVSVTISTILFLEAAWQSSKSQEKLHALEKFSHTFDEHVLCLKWRNERNFWIAFMSLVLWLILHRVYKLTDNLEFYKTQLRAAEKPKDE
;
A
#
# COMPACT_ATOMS: atom_id res chain seq x y z
N MET A 1 16.83 -47.07 -5.33
CA MET A 1 16.85 -45.75 -5.98
C MET A 1 15.96 -44.81 -5.16
N SER A 2 16.54 -44.05 -4.24
CA SER A 2 15.80 -43.14 -3.38
C SER A 2 15.66 -41.79 -4.07
N CYS A 3 14.43 -41.45 -4.42
CA CYS A 3 14.04 -40.14 -4.93
C CYS A 3 14.12 -39.13 -3.77
N THR A 4 15.23 -38.41 -3.68
CA THR A 4 15.37 -37.28 -2.76
C THR A 4 14.47 -36.15 -3.25
N SER A 5 13.32 -36.01 -2.59
CA SER A 5 12.45 -34.85 -2.69
C SER A 5 13.22 -33.61 -2.23
N VAL A 6 13.76 -32.87 -3.21
CA VAL A 6 14.34 -31.55 -2.99
C VAL A 6 13.18 -30.65 -2.56
N LYS A 7 13.09 -30.35 -1.26
CA LYS A 7 12.26 -29.27 -0.74
C LYS A 7 12.67 -28.00 -1.46
N LYS A 8 11.91 -27.60 -2.49
CA LYS A 8 11.97 -26.24 -3.03
C LYS A 8 11.70 -25.32 -1.84
N ILE A 9 12.72 -24.61 -1.41
CA ILE A 9 12.53 -23.38 -0.65
C ILE A 9 11.77 -22.49 -1.62
N GLU A 10 10.44 -22.47 -1.50
CA GLU A 10 9.61 -21.51 -2.21
C GLU A 10 10.02 -20.14 -1.68
N VAL A 11 11.00 -19.54 -2.36
CA VAL A 11 11.24 -18.11 -2.28
C VAL A 11 9.89 -17.51 -2.60
N MET A 12 9.19 -17.01 -1.58
CA MET A 12 7.92 -16.31 -1.76
C MET A 12 8.18 -15.30 -2.87
N GLY A 13 7.59 -15.53 -4.04
CA GLY A 13 7.85 -14.70 -5.21
C GLY A 13 7.61 -13.24 -4.82
N GLY A 14 8.39 -12.29 -5.33
CA GLY A 14 8.32 -10.88 -4.88
C GLY A 14 6.89 -10.33 -4.77
N TRP A 15 6.00 -10.75 -5.68
CA TRP A 15 4.56 -10.45 -5.66
C TRP A 15 3.81 -10.91 -4.40
N SER A 16 4.20 -12.01 -3.77
CA SER A 16 3.65 -12.48 -2.50
C SER A 16 3.94 -11.48 -1.37
N ILE A 17 5.15 -10.90 -1.33
CA ILE A 17 5.49 -9.88 -0.34
C ILE A 17 4.63 -8.63 -0.55
N VAL A 18 4.42 -8.25 -1.81
CA VAL A 18 3.58 -7.09 -2.16
C VAL A 18 2.14 -7.28 -1.69
N VAL A 19 1.54 -8.42 -2.03
CA VAL A 19 0.14 -8.70 -1.73
C VAL A 19 -0.09 -8.95 -0.24
N ASN A 20 0.82 -9.64 0.43
CA ASN A 20 0.63 -10.07 1.82
C ASN A 20 1.18 -9.07 2.85
N CYS A 21 2.16 -8.24 2.49
CA CYS A 21 2.76 -7.28 3.42
C CYS A 21 2.49 -5.83 3.00
N LEU A 22 2.75 -5.48 1.75
CA LEU A 22 2.76 -4.07 1.33
C LEU A 22 1.35 -3.48 1.17
N PHE A 23 0.38 -4.29 0.77
CA PHE A 23 -1.02 -3.89 0.56
C PHE A 23 -1.87 -3.87 1.84
N PRO A 24 -1.83 -4.88 2.73
CA PRO A 24 -2.75 -4.94 3.87
C PRO A 24 -2.46 -3.89 4.93
N ILE A 25 -1.20 -3.54 5.15
CA ILE A 25 -0.79 -2.57 6.17
C ILE A 25 -1.48 -1.22 5.99
N PRO A 26 -1.37 -0.53 4.83
CA PRO A 26 -2.01 0.76 4.66
C PRO A 26 -3.54 0.65 4.63
N LEU A 27 -4.08 -0.48 4.15
CA LEU A 27 -5.52 -0.73 4.15
C LEU A 27 -6.07 -0.80 5.58
N PHE A 28 -5.47 -1.61 6.46
CA PHE A 28 -5.88 -1.74 7.86
C PHE A 28 -5.73 -0.41 8.61
N ALA A 29 -4.62 0.30 8.40
CA ALA A 29 -4.41 1.61 9.01
C ALA A 29 -5.49 2.62 8.58
N LEU A 30 -5.83 2.65 7.28
CA LEU A 30 -6.90 3.50 6.76
C LEU A 30 -8.27 3.12 7.30
N LEU A 31 -8.59 1.83 7.38
CA LEU A 31 -9.86 1.36 7.94
C LEU A 31 -10.02 1.84 9.39
N ILE A 32 -8.99 1.70 10.22
CA ILE A 32 -9.04 2.16 11.62
C ILE A 32 -9.21 3.68 11.72
N LEU A 33 -8.52 4.45 10.87
CA LEU A 33 -8.60 5.92 10.87
C LEU A 33 -9.94 6.45 10.33
N CYS A 34 -10.48 5.81 9.29
CA CYS A 34 -11.69 6.25 8.59
C CYS A 34 -12.99 5.71 9.19
N LEU A 35 -12.94 4.76 10.13
CA LEU A 35 -14.15 4.24 10.77
C LEU A 35 -14.94 5.37 11.46
N PRO A 36 -16.26 5.49 11.18
CA PRO A 36 -17.14 6.41 11.87
C PRO A 36 -17.48 5.85 13.26
N ILE A 37 -16.57 6.04 14.21
CA ILE A 37 -16.73 5.62 15.60
C ILE A 37 -17.43 6.73 16.38
N PRO A 38 -18.35 6.42 17.33
CA PRO A 38 -18.94 7.40 18.22
C PRO A 38 -17.87 8.19 18.99
N GLU A 39 -18.07 9.49 19.16
CA GLU A 39 -17.03 10.45 19.55
C GLU A 39 -16.31 10.11 20.86
N GLY A 40 -17.01 9.49 21.82
CA GLY A 40 -16.44 9.07 23.11
C GLY A 40 -15.34 8.00 22.99
N LEU A 41 -15.44 7.08 22.02
CA LEU A 41 -14.45 6.02 21.78
C LEU A 41 -13.49 6.36 20.63
N ALA A 42 -13.91 7.23 19.72
CA ALA A 42 -13.11 7.60 18.55
C ALA A 42 -11.80 8.30 18.94
N SER A 43 -11.83 9.18 19.95
CA SER A 43 -10.66 9.96 20.35
C SER A 43 -9.48 9.11 20.85
N PRO A 44 -9.63 8.17 21.81
CA PRO A 44 -8.51 7.36 22.27
C PRO A 44 -8.01 6.40 21.19
N ILE A 45 -8.90 5.81 20.40
CA ILE A 45 -8.53 4.86 19.33
C ILE A 45 -7.70 5.57 18.26
N ARG A 46 -8.20 6.68 17.71
CA ARG A 46 -7.49 7.44 16.67
C ARG A 46 -6.14 7.95 17.16
N ARG A 47 -6.07 8.42 18.41
CA ARG A 47 -4.81 8.87 19.03
C ARG A 47 -3.82 7.72 19.18
N GLY A 48 -4.27 6.57 19.67
CA GLY A 48 -3.44 5.36 19.78
C GLY A 48 -2.93 4.90 18.41
N THR A 49 -3.81 4.84 17.41
CA THR A 49 -3.44 4.50 16.03
C THR A 49 -2.44 5.51 15.45
N ASN A 50 -2.64 6.81 15.63
CA ASN A 50 -1.69 7.83 15.18
C ASN A 50 -0.31 7.68 15.83
N ILE A 51 -0.25 7.41 17.13
CA ILE A 51 1.01 7.17 17.84
C ILE A 51 1.72 5.93 17.27
N ILE A 52 0.99 4.83 17.07
CA ILE A 52 1.54 3.60 16.50
C ILE A 52 2.05 3.85 15.07
N LEU A 53 1.27 4.51 14.22
CA LEU A 53 1.67 4.84 12.86
C LEU A 53 2.88 5.77 12.82
N LYS A 54 2.92 6.78 13.71
CA LYS A 54 4.06 7.69 13.82
C LYS A 54 5.33 6.95 14.22
N SER A 55 5.26 6.11 15.26
CA SER A 55 6.41 5.36 15.77
C SER A 55 6.87 4.26 14.84
N PHE A 56 5.95 3.61 14.11
CA PHE A 56 6.29 2.49 13.23
C PHE A 56 6.61 2.95 11.81
N LEU A 57 5.71 3.70 11.17
CA LEU A 57 5.83 4.04 9.74
C LEU A 57 6.68 5.29 9.48
N PHE A 58 6.57 6.30 10.34
CA PHE A 58 7.16 7.62 10.11
C PHE A 58 8.41 7.90 10.95
N ASN A 59 8.78 7.02 11.87
CA ASN A 59 10.03 7.11 12.59
C ASN A 59 11.18 6.73 11.64
N PRO A 60 12.29 7.48 11.60
CA PRO A 60 13.44 7.11 10.79
C PRO A 60 13.94 5.72 11.20
N PHE A 61 14.01 4.83 10.23
CA PHE A 61 14.68 3.56 10.30
C PHE A 61 16.09 3.68 9.70
N LEU A 62 16.83 2.58 9.65
CA LEU A 62 18.21 2.45 9.19
C LEU A 62 18.60 3.45 8.08
N GLY A 63 19.53 4.37 8.38
CA GLY A 63 20.02 5.36 7.43
C GLY A 63 19.15 6.61 7.24
N GLY A 64 18.18 6.87 8.13
CA GLY A 64 17.35 8.07 8.11
C GLY A 64 16.10 7.98 7.22
N PHE A 65 15.90 6.83 6.54
CA PHE A 65 14.70 6.56 5.76
C PHE A 65 13.60 6.01 6.64
N THR A 66 12.39 6.51 6.47
CA THR A 66 11.19 6.00 7.16
C THR A 66 10.66 4.75 6.45
N ILE A 67 9.99 3.85 7.19
CA ILE A 67 9.35 2.67 6.59
C ILE A 67 8.35 3.11 5.52
N TYR A 68 7.60 4.20 5.77
CA TYR A 68 6.71 4.80 4.78
C TYR A 68 7.43 5.12 3.45
N GLN A 69 8.57 5.81 3.49
CA GLN A 69 9.33 6.16 2.29
C GLN A 69 9.80 4.92 1.54
N VAL A 70 10.28 3.91 2.27
CA VAL A 70 10.69 2.63 1.67
C VAL A 70 9.50 1.93 1.01
N SER A 71 8.37 1.84 1.70
CA SER A 71 7.15 1.21 1.18
C SER A 71 6.58 1.92 -0.04
N VAL A 72 6.56 3.26 -0.06
CA VAL A 72 6.12 4.05 -1.22
C VAL A 72 7.08 3.87 -2.38
N THR A 73 8.40 3.86 -2.13
CA THR A 73 9.41 3.65 -3.17
C THR A 73 9.26 2.29 -3.81
N ILE A 74 9.13 1.23 -3.00
CA ILE A 74 8.90 -0.14 -3.49
C ILE A 74 7.59 -0.21 -4.28
N SER A 75 6.49 0.35 -3.75
CA SER A 75 5.19 0.40 -4.44
C SER A 75 5.28 1.11 -5.79
N THR A 76 6.06 2.20 -5.86
CA THR A 76 6.25 2.97 -7.09
C THR A 76 7.04 2.17 -8.12
N ILE A 77 8.14 1.52 -7.71
CA ILE A 77 8.94 0.66 -8.60
C ILE A 77 8.08 -0.48 -9.16
N LEU A 78 7.30 -1.15 -8.32
CA LEU A 78 6.41 -2.23 -8.73
C LEU A 78 5.29 -1.75 -9.66
N PHE A 79 4.73 -0.58 -9.41
CA PHE A 79 3.75 0.03 -10.29
C PHE A 79 4.35 0.31 -11.67
N LEU A 80 5.55 0.89 -11.74
CA LEU A 80 6.25 1.15 -13.00
C LEU A 80 6.59 -0.14 -13.75
N GLU A 81 7.05 -1.17 -13.03
CA GLU A 81 7.33 -2.49 -13.61
C GLU A 81 6.05 -3.12 -14.19
N ALA A 82 4.95 -3.11 -13.42
CA ALA A 82 3.68 -3.67 -13.85
C ALA A 82 3.07 -2.88 -15.02
N ALA A 83 3.18 -1.55 -15.02
CA ALA A 83 2.77 -0.70 -16.13
C ALA A 83 3.56 -1.03 -17.41
N TRP A 84 4.88 -1.16 -17.30
CA TRP A 84 5.73 -1.57 -18.43
C TRP A 84 5.34 -2.95 -18.97
N GLN A 85 5.16 -3.94 -18.08
CA GLN A 85 4.76 -5.29 -18.48
C GLN A 85 3.38 -5.31 -19.14
N SER A 86 2.43 -4.52 -18.64
CA SER A 86 1.09 -4.39 -19.21
C SER A 86 1.15 -3.80 -20.63
N SER A 87 1.85 -2.68 -20.82
CA SER A 87 2.04 -2.05 -22.14
C SER A 87 2.69 -3.00 -23.15
N LYS A 88 3.79 -3.66 -22.75
CA LYS A 88 4.47 -4.64 -23.61
C LYS A 88 3.57 -5.83 -23.98
N SER A 89 2.67 -6.24 -23.08
CA SER A 89 1.75 -7.34 -23.35
C SER A 89 0.66 -6.93 -24.33
N GLN A 90 0.18 -5.68 -24.23
CA GLN A 90 -0.78 -5.12 -25.16
C GLN A 90 -0.19 -4.99 -26.57
N GLU A 91 1.06 -4.54 -26.71
CA GLU A 91 1.76 -4.48 -28.00
C GLU A 91 1.86 -5.87 -28.67
N LYS A 92 2.20 -6.91 -27.90
CA LYS A 92 2.26 -8.29 -28.41
C LYS A 92 0.90 -8.79 -28.91
N LEU A 93 -0.17 -8.47 -28.19
CA LEU A 93 -1.53 -8.80 -28.58
C LEU A 93 -1.92 -8.12 -29.89
N HIS A 94 -1.65 -6.83 -30.04
CA HIS A 94 -1.91 -6.11 -31.29
C HIS A 94 -1.11 -6.67 -32.47
N ALA A 95 0.14 -7.10 -32.24
CA ALA A 95 0.92 -7.77 -33.27
C ALA A 95 0.31 -9.12 -33.66
N LEU A 96 -0.10 -9.94 -32.68
CA LEU A 96 -0.71 -11.24 -32.93
C LEU A 96 -2.05 -11.11 -33.67
N GLU A 97 -2.91 -10.19 -33.26
CA GLU A 97 -4.20 -9.91 -33.92
C GLU A 97 -4.01 -9.51 -35.39
N LYS A 98 -2.93 -8.81 -35.72
CA LYS A 98 -2.61 -8.37 -37.09
C LYS A 98 -2.08 -9.49 -37.99
N PHE A 99 -1.38 -10.49 -37.43
CA PHE A 99 -0.66 -11.50 -38.21
C PHE A 99 -1.17 -12.95 -38.04
N SER A 100 -2.00 -13.23 -37.03
CA SER A 100 -2.51 -14.57 -36.72
C SER A 100 -3.97 -14.51 -36.31
N HIS A 101 -4.84 -15.25 -37.00
CA HIS A 101 -6.25 -15.41 -36.63
C HIS A 101 -6.48 -16.40 -35.49
N THR A 102 -5.43 -17.09 -35.03
CA THR A 102 -5.51 -18.03 -33.91
C THR A 102 -5.10 -17.32 -32.63
N PHE A 103 -6.04 -17.19 -31.69
CA PHE A 103 -5.77 -16.68 -30.35
C PHE A 103 -5.03 -17.74 -29.53
N ASP A 104 -3.81 -17.43 -29.11
CA ASP A 104 -3.07 -18.25 -28.15
C ASP A 104 -3.60 -17.96 -26.73
N GLU A 105 -4.29 -18.93 -26.13
CA GLU A 105 -4.81 -18.87 -24.77
C GLU A 105 -3.73 -18.50 -23.75
N HIS A 106 -2.48 -18.91 -23.98
CA HIS A 106 -1.36 -18.60 -23.10
C HIS A 106 -1.07 -17.09 -23.07
N VAL A 107 -1.19 -16.40 -24.20
CA VAL A 107 -0.99 -14.95 -24.29
C VAL A 107 -2.09 -14.18 -23.56
N LEU A 108 -3.34 -14.65 -23.68
CA LEU A 108 -4.48 -14.09 -22.94
C LEU A 108 -4.31 -14.25 -21.42
N CYS A 109 -3.88 -15.43 -20.96
CA CYS A 109 -3.58 -15.68 -19.55
C CYS A 109 -2.48 -14.75 -19.01
N LEU A 110 -1.40 -14.55 -19.78
CA LEU A 110 -0.33 -13.62 -19.41
C LEU A 110 -0.80 -12.17 -19.34
N LYS A 111 -1.62 -11.73 -20.30
CA LYS A 111 -2.22 -10.39 -20.29
C LYS A 111 -3.03 -10.17 -19.02
N TRP A 112 -3.92 -11.10 -18.70
CA TRP A 112 -4.80 -10.97 -17.54
C TRP A 112 -4.03 -10.95 -16.22
N ARG A 113 -2.97 -11.75 -16.13
CA ARG A 113 -2.04 -11.72 -14.98
C ARG A 113 -1.35 -10.36 -14.84
N ASN A 114 -0.87 -9.79 -15.95
CA ASN A 114 -0.16 -8.50 -15.95
C ASN A 114 -1.10 -7.35 -15.60
N GLU A 115 -2.32 -7.37 -16.13
CA GLU A 115 -3.36 -6.40 -15.81
C GLU A 115 -3.76 -6.44 -14.32
N ARG A 116 -3.97 -7.63 -13.77
CA ARG A 116 -4.23 -7.80 -12.34
C ARG A 116 -3.08 -7.27 -11.48
N ASN A 117 -1.85 -7.60 -11.84
CA ASN A 117 -0.65 -7.13 -11.14
C ASN A 117 -0.52 -5.60 -11.20
N PHE A 118 -0.84 -5.00 -12.35
CA PHE A 118 -0.92 -3.55 -12.52
C PHE A 118 -1.93 -2.91 -11.55
N TRP A 119 -3.16 -3.43 -11.50
CA TRP A 119 -4.18 -2.90 -10.60
C TRP A 119 -3.81 -3.04 -9.12
N ILE A 120 -3.21 -4.16 -8.71
CA ILE A 120 -2.75 -4.36 -7.33
C ILE A 120 -1.65 -3.35 -6.98
N ALA A 121 -0.65 -3.17 -7.85
CA ALA A 121 0.45 -2.24 -7.61
C ALA A 121 -0.04 -0.78 -7.58
N PHE A 122 -0.94 -0.42 -8.50
CA PHE A 122 -1.58 0.89 -8.54
C PHE A 122 -2.36 1.17 -7.25
N MET A 123 -3.24 0.25 -6.84
CA MET A 123 -4.04 0.42 -5.63
C MET A 123 -3.17 0.46 -4.37
N SER A 124 -2.10 -0.35 -4.31
CA SER A 124 -1.14 -0.30 -3.20
C SER A 124 -0.49 1.08 -3.10
N LEU A 125 0.01 1.64 -4.20
CA LEU A 125 0.60 2.97 -4.23
C LEU A 125 -0.41 4.04 -3.80
N VAL A 126 -1.63 4.00 -4.34
CA VAL A 126 -2.71 4.93 -3.99
C VAL A 126 -3.05 4.85 -2.50
N LEU A 127 -3.17 3.64 -1.93
CA LEU A 127 -3.44 3.45 -0.50
C LEU A 127 -2.36 4.09 0.37
N TRP A 128 -1.08 3.92 0.04
CA TRP A 128 0.01 4.57 0.77
C TRP A 128 -0.07 6.10 0.72
N LEU A 129 -0.39 6.67 -0.44
CA LEU A 129 -0.55 8.12 -0.60
C LEU A 129 -1.75 8.65 0.19
N ILE A 130 -2.88 7.95 0.14
CA ILE A 130 -4.08 8.31 0.90
C ILE A 130 -3.81 8.19 2.40
N LEU A 131 -3.16 7.12 2.87
CA LEU A 131 -2.78 6.94 4.27
C LEU A 131 -1.96 8.12 4.78
N HIS A 132 -0.94 8.55 4.03
CA HIS A 132 -0.12 9.69 4.42
C HIS A 132 -0.95 10.98 4.52
N ARG A 133 -1.85 11.23 3.56
CA ARG A 133 -2.73 12.40 3.59
C ARG A 133 -3.70 12.38 4.77
N VAL A 134 -4.36 11.25 5.02
CA VAL A 134 -5.31 11.07 6.14
C VAL A 134 -4.58 11.21 7.48
N TYR A 135 -3.41 10.60 7.63
CA TYR A 135 -2.58 10.74 8.81
C TYR A 135 -2.23 12.21 9.09
N LYS A 136 -1.74 12.95 8.08
CA LYS A 136 -1.41 14.37 8.21
C LYS A 136 -2.62 15.23 8.59
N LEU A 137 -3.78 14.97 7.99
CA LEU A 137 -5.02 15.66 8.33
C LEU A 137 -5.42 15.40 9.78
N THR A 138 -5.31 14.17 10.24
CA THR A 138 -5.68 13.79 11.61
C THR A 138 -4.72 14.39 12.64
N ASP A 139 -3.42 14.37 12.37
CA ASP A 139 -2.38 14.98 13.21
C ASP A 139 -2.59 16.50 13.35
N ASN A 140 -2.85 17.19 12.23
CA ASN A 140 -3.16 18.62 12.25
C ASN A 140 -4.43 18.92 13.04
N LEU A 141 -5.48 18.10 12.87
CA LEU A 141 -6.75 18.27 13.57
C LEU A 141 -6.57 18.09 15.09
N GLU A 142 -5.79 17.11 15.54
CA GLU A 142 -5.46 16.92 16.95
C GLU A 142 -4.64 18.09 17.51
N PHE A 143 -3.70 18.62 16.73
CA PHE A 143 -2.93 19.81 17.08
C PHE A 143 -3.83 21.05 17.27
N TYR A 144 -4.74 21.33 16.33
CA TYR A 144 -5.68 22.46 16.47
C TYR A 144 -6.66 22.29 17.63
N LYS A 145 -7.18 21.07 17.85
CA LYS A 145 -8.02 20.79 19.03
C LYS A 145 -7.29 21.05 20.34
N THR A 146 -6.00 20.73 20.40
CA THR A 146 -5.19 20.98 21.60
C THR A 146 -5.00 22.47 21.83
N GLN A 147 -4.75 23.26 20.78
CA GLN A 147 -4.65 24.71 20.89
C GLN A 147 -5.97 25.37 21.32
N LEU A 148 -7.10 24.93 20.76
CA LEU A 148 -8.42 25.45 21.15
C LEU A 148 -8.70 25.20 22.63
N ARG A 149 -8.46 23.99 23.14
CA ARG A 149 -8.63 23.67 24.56
C ARG A 149 -7.69 24.48 25.47
N ALA A 150 -6.49 24.81 24.99
CA ALA A 150 -5.55 25.64 25.75
C ALA A 150 -6.00 27.11 25.80
N ALA A 151 -6.64 27.60 24.72
CA ALA A 151 -7.20 28.95 24.66
C ALA A 151 -8.53 29.09 25.43
N GLU A 152 -9.33 28.03 25.48
CA GLU A 152 -10.60 27.99 26.23
C GLU A 152 -10.43 27.86 27.74
N LYS A 153 -9.25 27.47 28.24
CA LYS A 153 -8.99 27.51 29.69
C LYS A 153 -9.05 28.97 30.12
N PRO A 154 -10.09 29.38 30.89
CA PRO A 154 -10.20 30.77 31.33
C PRO A 154 -8.98 31.12 32.17
N LYS A 155 -8.54 32.38 32.07
CA LYS A 155 -7.59 33.01 32.99
C LYS A 155 -8.28 33.21 34.34
N ASP A 156 -8.69 32.12 34.97
CA ASP A 156 -9.19 32.17 36.33
C ASP A 156 -7.99 31.90 37.24
N GLU A 157 -7.64 32.97 37.95
CA GLU A 157 -6.59 33.14 38.96
C GLU A 157 -6.65 32.12 40.10
#